data_AF-A0A3B8U5B7-F1
#
_entry.id   AF-A0A3B8U5B7-F1
#
_cell.length_a   1.000
_cell.length_b   1.000
_cell.length_c   1.000
_cell.angle_alpha   90.00
_cell.angle_beta   90.00
_cell.angle_gamma   90.00
#
_symmetry.space_group_name_H-M   'P 1'
#
loop_
_entity.id
_entity.type
_entity.pdbx_description
1 polymer ?
#
loop_
_entity_poly.entity_id
_entity_poly.type
_entity_poly.pdbx_seq_one_letter_code
_entity_poly.pdbx_strand_id
1 'polypeptide(L)'
;AGKMQPAGAWKCPKCGTEGNVGKFCGECGTPKPADGWKCPKCGTEGNKGKFCSECGAPKPADDGAWTCPKCGREGNTGKFCGECGAPKA
;
A
#
# COMPACT_ATOMS: atom_id res chain seq x y z
N ALA A 1 8.11 16.04 24.43
CA ALA A 1 9.23 15.35 23.75
C ALA A 1 8.70 14.66 22.49
N GLY A 2 8.79 15.31 21.33
CA GLY A 2 8.38 14.72 20.06
C GLY A 2 9.39 13.64 19.67
N LYS A 3 8.97 12.37 19.67
CA LYS A 3 9.80 11.26 19.20
C LYS A 3 10.06 11.46 17.70
N MET A 4 11.25 11.93 17.37
CA MET A 4 11.78 11.99 16.02
C MET A 4 11.88 10.55 15.49
N GLN A 5 10.88 10.09 14.75
CA GLN A 5 10.99 8.82 14.05
C GLN A 5 12.08 8.97 12.98
N PRO A 6 13.10 8.09 12.93
CA PRO A 6 14.11 8.19 11.91
C PRO A 6 13.45 8.02 10.53
N ALA A 7 13.73 8.94 9.62
CA ALA A 7 13.25 8.87 8.25
C ALA A 7 13.66 7.51 7.64
N GLY A 8 12.69 6.67 7.32
CA GLY A 8 12.93 5.30 6.83
C GLY A 8 12.61 4.17 7.81
N ALA A 9 12.16 4.47 9.04
CA ALA A 9 11.61 3.46 9.94
C ALA A 9 10.35 2.80 9.34
N TRP A 10 10.30 1.46 9.32
CA TRP A 10 9.13 0.70 8.84
C TRP A 10 8.63 -0.31 9.88
N LYS A 11 7.32 -0.55 9.86
CA LYS A 11 6.66 -1.58 10.66
C LYS A 11 6.68 -2.90 9.91
N CYS A 12 7.11 -3.96 10.59
CA CYS A 12 7.10 -5.29 10.02
C CYS A 12 5.65 -5.76 9.81
N PRO A 13 5.24 -6.12 8.57
CA PRO A 13 3.88 -6.59 8.32
C PRO A 13 3.63 -7.99 8.89
N LYS A 14 4.68 -8.76 9.20
CA LYS A 14 4.56 -10.14 9.70
C LYS A 14 4.44 -10.20 11.23
N CYS A 15 5.32 -9.51 11.96
CA CYS A 15 5.37 -9.58 13.43
C CYS A 15 4.98 -8.28 14.12
N GLY A 16 4.69 -7.20 13.36
CA GLY A 16 4.26 -5.93 13.91
C GLY A 16 5.37 -5.07 14.53
N THR A 17 6.63 -5.53 14.56
CA THR A 17 7.76 -4.76 15.09
C THR A 17 7.91 -3.42 14.37
N GLU A 18 7.96 -2.34 15.13
CA GLU A 18 8.10 -0.97 14.62
C GLU A 18 9.55 -0.49 14.72
N GLY A 19 9.91 0.58 13.99
CA GLY A 19 11.24 1.18 14.08
C GLY A 19 12.34 0.42 13.33
N ASN A 20 12.02 -0.50 12.42
CA ASN A 20 13.04 -1.17 11.62
C ASN A 20 13.70 -0.17 10.66
N VAL A 21 15.03 -0.12 10.63
CA VAL A 21 15.81 0.78 9.76
C VAL A 21 16.61 0.02 8.68
N GLY A 22 16.69 -1.30 8.77
CA GLY A 22 17.42 -2.16 7.83
C GLY A 22 16.57 -2.72 6.69
N LYS A 23 17.21 -3.52 5.83
CA LYS A 23 16.54 -4.30 4.76
C LYS A 23 15.71 -5.46 5.29
N PHE A 24 15.85 -5.81 6.56
CA PHE A 24 15.14 -6.90 7.21
C PHE A 24 14.66 -6.45 8.59
N CYS A 25 13.59 -7.08 9.06
CA CYS A 25 13.09 -6.89 10.41
C CYS A 25 14.08 -7.49 11.40
N GLY A 26 14.45 -6.70 12.43
CA GLY A 26 15.41 -7.16 13.45
C GLY A 26 14.92 -8.35 14.27
N GLU A 27 13.59 -8.49 14.43
CA GLU A 27 12.99 -9.53 15.27
C GLU A 27 12.75 -10.85 14.54
N CYS A 28 12.21 -10.79 13.31
CA CYS A 28 11.78 -12.00 12.60
C CYS A 28 12.47 -12.22 11.25
N GLY A 29 13.43 -11.37 10.87
CA GLY A 29 14.16 -11.48 9.61
C GLY A 29 13.33 -11.24 8.34
N THR A 30 12.05 -10.86 8.47
CA THR A 30 11.20 -10.55 7.30
C THR A 30 11.82 -9.39 6.51
N PRO A 31 11.99 -9.48 5.19
CA PRO A 31 12.53 -8.39 4.40
C PRO A 31 11.62 -7.15 4.45
N LYS A 32 12.23 -5.97 4.37
CA LYS A 32 11.53 -4.69 4.21
C LYS A 32 10.64 -4.79 2.97
N PRO A 33 9.35 -4.43 3.06
CA PRO A 33 8.49 -4.33 1.89
C PRO A 33 9.16 -3.44 0.84
N ALA A 34 9.15 -3.87 -0.42
CA ALA A 34 9.72 -3.10 -1.50
C ALA A 34 9.12 -1.68 -1.52
N ASP A 35 9.98 -0.68 -1.68
CA ASP A 35 9.56 0.72 -1.86
C ASP A 35 8.93 0.84 -3.26
N GLY A 36 7.63 0.57 -3.36
CA GLY A 36 6.86 0.57 -4.61
C GLY A 36 6.02 -0.69 -4.81
N TRP A 37 5.15 -0.67 -5.82
CA TRP A 37 4.29 -1.81 -6.15
C TRP A 37 4.81 -2.60 -7.35
N LYS A 38 4.58 -3.91 -7.32
CA LYS A 38 4.84 -4.81 -8.46
C LYS A 38 3.67 -4.74 -9.42
N CYS A 39 3.96 -4.51 -10.70
CA CYS A 39 2.95 -4.52 -11.73
C CYS A 39 2.41 -5.94 -11.93
N PRO A 40 1.11 -6.20 -11.71
CA PRO A 40 0.56 -7.54 -11.91
C PRO A 40 0.45 -7.91 -13.39
N LYS A 41 0.52 -6.92 -14.30
CA LYS A 41 0.40 -7.14 -15.75
C LYS A 41 1.71 -7.57 -16.41
N CYS A 42 2.82 -6.95 -16.04
CA CYS A 42 4.13 -7.20 -16.67
C CYS A 42 5.23 -7.63 -15.68
N GLY A 43 4.95 -7.65 -14.37
CA GLY A 43 5.91 -8.07 -13.35
C GLY A 43 6.92 -7.01 -12.91
N THR A 44 6.95 -5.82 -13.53
CA THR A 44 7.87 -4.73 -13.15
C THR A 44 7.71 -4.35 -11.69
N GLU A 45 8.80 -4.33 -10.92
CA GLU A 45 8.82 -4.01 -9.50
C GLU A 45 9.30 -2.58 -9.25
N GLY A 46 9.03 -2.04 -8.06
CA GLY A 46 9.51 -0.71 -7.66
C GLY A 46 8.75 0.46 -8.30
N ASN A 47 7.53 0.25 -8.81
CA ASN A 47 6.72 1.35 -9.33
C ASN A 47 6.31 2.28 -8.18
N LYS A 48 6.60 3.58 -8.34
CA LYS A 48 6.27 4.62 -7.33
C LYS A 48 5.05 5.46 -7.71
N GLY A 49 4.68 5.47 -8.99
CA GLY A 49 3.55 6.25 -9.52
C GLY A 49 2.20 5.53 -9.44
N LYS A 50 1.16 6.20 -9.97
CA LYS A 50 -0.18 5.61 -10.16
C LYS A 50 -0.25 4.61 -11.31
N PHE A 51 0.79 4.54 -12.14
CA PHE A 51 0.89 3.68 -13.31
C PHE A 51 2.25 3.00 -13.35
N CYS A 52 2.30 1.83 -13.98
CA CYS A 52 3.52 1.08 -14.19
C CYS A 52 4.41 1.85 -15.16
N SER A 53 5.68 2.03 -14.79
CA SER A 53 6.64 2.78 -15.64
C SER A 53 6.93 2.08 -16.96
N GLU A 54 6.74 0.76 -17.03
CA GLU A 54 7.00 -0.05 -18.23
C GLU A 54 5.78 -0.15 -19.14
N CYS A 55 4.64 -0.61 -18.61
CA CYS A 55 3.48 -0.94 -19.44
C CYS A 55 2.29 0.03 -19.29
N GLY A 56 2.41 1.06 -18.45
CA GLY A 56 1.34 2.02 -18.20
C GLY A 56 0.12 1.47 -17.44
N ALA A 57 0.13 0.20 -17.03
CA ALA A 57 -0.97 -0.37 -16.25
C ALA A 57 -1.17 0.40 -14.94
N PRO A 58 -2.41 0.64 -14.48
CA PRO A 58 -2.66 1.35 -13.24
C PRO A 58 -2.17 0.55 -12.02
N LYS A 59 -1.78 1.27 -10.96
CA LYS A 59 -1.49 0.71 -9.63
C LYS A 59 -2.74 -0.05 -9.16
N PRO A 60 -2.60 -1.30 -8.69
CA PRO A 60 -3.67 -2.00 -7.99
C PRO A 60 -4.19 -1.10 -6.86
N ALA A 61 -5.50 -0.93 -6.79
CA ALA A 61 -6.08 -0.22 -5.66
C ALA A 61 -5.64 -0.92 -4.37
N ASP A 62 -4.97 -0.19 -3.46
CA ASP A 62 -4.53 -0.75 -2.19
C ASP A 62 -5.72 -1.48 -1.53
N ASP A 63 -5.51 -2.77 -1.27
CA ASP A 63 -6.44 -3.84 -0.88
C ASP A 63 -7.29 -3.60 0.40
N GLY A 64 -7.57 -2.36 0.76
CA GLY A 64 -8.57 -2.01 1.75
C GLY A 64 -9.93 -1.82 1.09
N ALA A 65 -10.67 -2.92 0.92
CA ALA A 65 -12.11 -2.88 0.68
C ALA A 65 -12.76 -1.85 1.62
N TRP A 66 -13.54 -0.93 1.08
CA TRP A 66 -14.20 0.10 1.88
C TRP A 66 -15.71 0.13 1.63
N THR A 67 -16.43 0.44 2.70
CA THR A 67 -17.87 0.65 2.65
C THR A 67 -18.16 2.09 2.24
N CYS A 68 -18.99 2.25 1.22
CA CYS A 68 -19.34 3.56 0.71
C CYS A 68 -20.11 4.35 1.76
N PRO A 69 -19.63 5.54 2.19
CA PRO A 69 -20.33 6.34 3.20
C PRO A 69 -21.61 6.99 2.64
N LYS A 70 -21.77 7.02 1.29
CA LYS A 70 -22.93 7.61 0.62
C LYS A 70 -24.07 6.62 0.41
N CYS A 71 -23.76 5.40 -0.03
CA CYS A 71 -24.78 4.40 -0.38
C CYS A 71 -24.69 3.08 0.40
N GLY A 72 -23.67 2.91 1.26
CA GLY A 72 -23.53 1.69 2.07
C GLY A 72 -22.94 0.48 1.33
N ARG A 73 -22.67 0.58 0.01
CA ARG A 73 -22.01 -0.48 -0.76
C ARG A 73 -20.71 -0.92 -0.08
N GLU A 74 -20.61 -2.17 0.31
CA GLU A 74 -19.39 -2.76 0.87
C GLU A 74 -18.47 -3.30 -0.24
N GLY A 75 -17.21 -3.58 0.10
CA GLY A 75 -16.30 -4.23 -0.84
C GLY A 75 -15.84 -3.34 -2.00
N ASN A 76 -15.96 -2.01 -1.90
CA ASN A 76 -15.42 -1.15 -2.96
C ASN A 76 -13.91 -1.25 -3.00
N THR A 77 -13.38 -1.38 -4.20
CA THR A 77 -11.94 -1.30 -4.49
C THR A 77 -11.68 0.00 -5.24
N GLY A 78 -10.54 0.63 -4.99
CA GLY A 78 -10.16 1.88 -5.66
C GLY A 78 -10.70 3.14 -5.00
N LYS A 79 -10.66 4.24 -5.77
CA LYS A 79 -10.98 5.60 -5.30
C LYS A 79 -12.46 5.95 -5.32
N PHE A 80 -13.28 5.18 -6.03
CA PHE A 80 -14.69 5.49 -6.27
C PHE A 80 -15.56 4.28 -5.97
N CYS A 81 -16.78 4.53 -5.52
CA CYS A 81 -17.78 3.50 -5.29
C CYS A 81 -18.24 2.94 -6.63
N GLY A 82 -18.24 1.62 -6.78
CA GLY A 82 -18.68 0.97 -8.02
C GLY A 82 -20.18 1.05 -8.26
N GLU A 83 -20.98 1.41 -7.25
CA GLU A 83 -22.44 1.52 -7.36
C GLU A 83 -22.89 2.96 -7.62
N CYS A 84 -22.46 3.91 -6.78
CA CYS A 84 -22.95 5.30 -6.85
C CYS A 84 -21.90 6.31 -7.35
N GLY A 85 -20.68 5.86 -7.68
CA GLY A 85 -19.59 6.73 -8.16
C GLY A 85 -19.00 7.68 -7.12
N ALA A 86 -19.50 7.68 -5.87
CA ALA A 86 -18.99 8.54 -4.81
C ALA A 86 -17.52 8.22 -4.51
N PRO A 87 -16.67 9.24 -4.26
CA PRO A 87 -15.29 9.00 -3.87
C PRO A 87 -15.21 8.33 -2.49
N LYS A 88 -14.12 7.60 -2.26
CA LYS A 88 -13.71 7.14 -0.93
C LYS A 88 -13.45 8.38 -0.06
N ALA A 89 -14.24 8.54 1.01
CA ALA A 89 -14.07 9.62 2.00
C ALA A 89 -12.89 9.33 2.92
#